data_AF-A0A0D0BM80-F1
#
_entry.id   AF-A0A0D0BM80-F1
#
_cell.length_a   1.000
_cell.length_b   1.000
_cell.length_c   1.000
_cell.angle_alpha   90.00
_cell.angle_beta   90.00
_cell.angle_gamma   90.00
#
_symmetry.space_group_name_H-M   'P 1'
#
loop_
_entity.id
_entity.type
_entity.pdbx_description
1 polymer ?
#
loop_
_entity_poly.entity_id
_entity_poly.type
_entity_poly.pdbx_seq_one_letter_code
_entity_poly.pdbx_strand_id
1 'polypeptide(L)'
;MKMKIPEDDVSLSDGLAYMVESSAYSDHISGAVEAKEVSKLLRTYCLSTCHNHRAVNAANASRKNLRVTGIGATVCTRHGCFIPHSIVDFQKGEWFMNIDYSICQALNHQSQGICSTILAYDVACQWQTNFMKRVRDSNHLQVPEGMDIIAAVGKFHLSAHKPEHYPQSSLNFMEGAGQMDGKIINTLWAPLNKIAPSAQEMSAAHWQELRDDHILDSNWKKLNTIG
;
A
#
# COMPACT_ATOMS: atom_id res chain seq x y z
N MET A 1 12.68 7.53 18.18
CA MET A 1 13.44 7.44 19.44
C MET A 1 14.48 6.31 19.31
N LYS A 2 15.71 6.46 19.79
CA LYS A 2 16.64 5.32 19.88
C LYS A 2 16.37 4.61 21.21
N MET A 3 16.04 3.32 21.16
CA MET A 3 15.84 2.50 22.36
C MET A 3 17.13 2.49 23.20
N LYS A 4 16.99 2.52 24.53
CA LYS A 4 18.13 2.46 25.45
C LYS A 4 18.81 1.08 25.42
N ILE A 5 18.00 0.04 25.26
CA ILE A 5 18.38 -1.37 25.21
C ILE A 5 17.63 -1.97 24.01
N PRO A 6 18.20 -1.93 22.79
CA PRO A 6 17.52 -2.41 21.58
C PRO A 6 17.14 -3.89 21.62
N GLU A 7 17.89 -4.71 22.35
CA GLU A 7 17.66 -6.15 22.51
C GLU A 7 16.37 -6.49 23.29
N ASP A 8 15.82 -5.53 24.05
CA ASP A 8 14.55 -5.70 24.75
C ASP A 8 13.33 -5.43 23.84
N ASP A 9 13.53 -4.87 22.64
CA ASP A 9 12.47 -4.63 21.65
C ASP A 9 12.21 -5.90 20.83
N VAL A 10 11.62 -6.90 21.48
CA VAL A 10 11.35 -8.23 20.89
C VAL A 10 9.92 -8.28 20.38
N SER A 11 9.75 -8.68 19.12
CA SER A 11 8.43 -8.93 18.53
C SER A 11 7.94 -10.34 18.82
N LEU A 12 6.65 -10.45 19.19
CA LEU A 12 5.97 -11.71 19.44
C LEU A 12 5.35 -12.29 18.16
N SER A 13 5.09 -11.44 17.16
CA SER A 13 4.34 -11.83 15.95
C SER A 13 4.83 -11.13 14.67
N ASP A 14 6.13 -10.87 14.54
CA ASP A 14 6.71 -10.20 13.36
C ASP A 14 6.32 -10.91 12.06
N GLY A 15 5.63 -10.19 11.19
CA GLY A 15 5.15 -10.72 9.93
C GLY A 15 4.11 -11.84 10.03
N LEU A 16 3.53 -12.14 11.21
CA LEU A 16 2.54 -13.22 11.38
C LEU A 16 1.09 -12.78 11.22
N ALA A 17 0.82 -11.47 11.23
CA ALA A 17 -0.53 -10.90 11.15
C ALA A 17 -0.71 -10.03 9.88
N TYR A 18 -0.91 -8.72 10.02
CA TYR A 18 -1.19 -7.84 8.88
C TYR A 18 0.03 -7.06 8.42
N MET A 19 0.86 -6.61 9.36
CA MET A 19 2.16 -6.03 9.07
C MET A 19 3.05 -7.06 8.35
N VAL A 20 3.86 -6.58 7.41
CA VAL A 20 4.89 -7.38 6.75
C VAL A 20 6.01 -7.73 7.73
N GLU A 21 6.71 -8.83 7.46
CA GLU A 21 7.91 -9.20 8.21
C GLU A 21 8.97 -8.08 8.10
N SER A 22 9.46 -7.64 9.25
CA SER A 22 10.38 -6.51 9.35
C SER A 22 11.71 -6.74 8.63
N SER A 23 12.26 -7.96 8.72
CA SER A 23 13.56 -8.30 8.14
C SER A 23 13.51 -8.29 6.61
N ALA A 24 12.62 -9.10 6.02
CA ALA A 24 12.46 -9.23 4.57
C ALA A 24 12.04 -7.91 3.92
N TYR A 25 11.20 -7.12 4.58
CA TYR A 25 10.82 -5.80 4.07
C TYR A 25 11.98 -4.81 4.14
N SER A 26 12.78 -4.81 5.20
CA SER A 26 13.97 -3.96 5.29
C SER A 26 15.00 -4.29 4.20
N ASP A 27 15.18 -5.57 3.88
CA ASP A 27 16.05 -6.01 2.80
C ASP A 27 15.55 -5.52 1.44
N HIS A 28 14.24 -5.65 1.18
CA HIS A 28 13.60 -5.09 -0.02
C HIS A 28 13.83 -3.59 -0.14
N ILE A 29 13.59 -2.82 0.93
CA ILE A 29 13.77 -1.35 0.88
C ILE A 29 15.25 -0.96 0.70
N SER A 30 16.17 -1.73 1.27
CA SER A 30 17.62 -1.47 1.13
C SER A 30 18.13 -1.79 -0.28
N GLY A 31 17.62 -2.87 -0.89
CA GLY A 31 17.95 -3.28 -2.26
C GLY A 31 17.20 -2.49 -3.34
N ALA A 32 16.00 -2.00 -3.02
CA ALA A 32 15.21 -1.11 -3.86
C ALA A 32 15.82 0.30 -3.83
N VAL A 33 17.02 0.45 -4.41
CA VAL A 33 17.58 1.76 -4.71
C VAL A 33 16.59 2.44 -5.64
N GLU A 34 15.84 3.40 -5.12
CA GLU A 34 15.06 4.26 -5.98
C GLU A 34 16.06 4.95 -6.92
N ALA A 35 15.98 4.55 -8.18
CA ALA A 35 16.55 5.29 -9.28
C ALA A 35 15.99 6.71 -9.19
N LYS A 36 16.72 7.61 -8.53
CA LYS A 36 16.42 9.05 -8.47
C LYS A 36 16.18 9.61 -9.88
N GLU A 37 16.77 8.97 -10.89
CA GLU A 37 16.56 9.19 -12.32
C GLU A 37 15.16 8.73 -12.82
N VAL A 38 14.65 7.56 -12.41
CA VAL A 38 13.34 7.03 -12.81
C VAL A 38 12.20 7.81 -12.15
N SER A 39 12.35 8.21 -10.88
CA SER A 39 11.41 9.12 -10.20
C SER A 39 11.32 10.48 -10.91
N LYS A 40 12.45 11.01 -11.41
CA LYS A 40 12.49 12.27 -12.18
C LYS A 40 11.87 12.12 -13.57
N LEU A 41 12.13 11.02 -14.28
CA LEU A 41 11.49 10.69 -15.57
C LEU A 41 9.98 10.44 -15.43
N LEU A 42 9.56 9.72 -14.38
CA LEU A 42 8.15 9.51 -14.04
C LEU A 42 7.45 10.80 -13.61
N ARG A 43 8.16 11.72 -12.93
CA ARG A 43 7.65 13.06 -12.61
C ARG A 43 7.46 13.93 -13.86
N THR A 44 8.35 13.83 -14.84
CA THR A 44 8.19 14.47 -16.16
C THR A 44 7.03 13.84 -16.95
N TYR A 45 6.87 12.51 -16.90
CA TYR A 45 5.72 11.81 -17.47
C TYR A 45 4.42 12.02 -16.69
N CYS A 46 4.44 12.39 -15.39
CA CYS A 46 3.24 12.79 -14.64
C CYS A 46 2.82 14.21 -15.00
N LEU A 47 3.73 15.19 -15.05
CA LEU A 47 3.41 16.50 -15.67
C LEU A 47 2.86 16.30 -17.09
N SER A 48 3.44 15.31 -17.76
CA SER A 48 2.96 14.55 -18.90
C SER A 48 1.47 14.18 -18.96
N THR A 49 0.93 13.55 -17.91
CA THR A 49 -0.25 12.65 -17.93
C THR A 49 -1.29 12.85 -16.81
N CYS A 50 -1.01 13.68 -15.82
CA CYS A 50 -1.79 13.89 -14.59
C CYS A 50 -1.91 15.40 -14.30
N HIS A 51 -3.00 15.89 -13.70
CA HIS A 51 -2.94 17.21 -13.06
C HIS A 51 -2.01 17.10 -11.84
N ASN A 52 -1.08 18.04 -11.69
CA ASN A 52 0.00 17.99 -10.71
C ASN A 52 -0.53 17.68 -9.28
N HIS A 53 -0.37 16.44 -8.81
CA HIS A 53 -0.87 15.99 -7.51
C HIS A 53 -0.03 16.62 -6.38
N ARG A 54 -0.38 17.85 -5.98
CA ARG A 54 0.25 18.56 -4.86
C ARG A 54 0.21 17.76 -3.54
N ALA A 55 -0.80 16.92 -3.36
CA ALA A 55 -0.99 16.12 -2.14
C ALA A 55 0.14 15.09 -1.92
N VAL A 56 0.55 14.35 -2.97
CA VAL A 56 1.66 13.37 -2.87
C VAL A 56 2.97 14.08 -2.54
N ASN A 57 3.23 15.23 -3.19
CA ASN A 57 4.42 16.02 -2.94
C ASN A 57 4.47 16.61 -1.51
N ALA A 58 3.32 16.97 -0.94
CA ALA A 58 3.23 17.47 0.43
C ALA A 58 3.35 16.34 1.46
N ALA A 59 2.79 15.15 1.19
CA ALA A 59 2.90 13.98 2.05
C ALA A 59 4.36 13.47 2.16
N ASN A 60 5.13 13.57 1.07
CA ASN A 60 6.54 13.18 1.01
C ASN A 60 7.50 14.25 1.58
N ALA A 61 6.97 15.34 2.16
CA ALA A 61 7.79 16.35 2.82
C ALA A 61 8.53 15.73 4.02
N SER A 62 9.86 15.87 4.01
CA SER A 62 10.73 15.27 5.03
C SER A 62 10.39 15.79 6.43
N ARG A 63 9.89 14.92 7.31
CA ARG A 63 9.85 15.17 8.75
C ARG A 63 11.12 14.59 9.37
N LYS A 64 11.84 15.37 10.17
CA LYS A 64 13.08 14.92 10.80
C LYS A 64 12.77 14.02 11.99
N ASN A 65 13.63 13.03 12.24
CA ASN A 65 13.65 12.17 13.44
C ASN A 65 12.49 11.16 13.60
N LEU A 66 11.73 10.85 12.55
CA LEU A 66 10.74 9.76 12.57
C LEU A 66 11.31 8.48 11.96
N ARG A 67 11.05 7.33 12.60
CA ARG A 67 11.36 6.00 12.04
C ARG A 67 10.38 5.66 10.91
N VAL A 68 9.10 5.89 11.17
CA VAL A 68 7.99 5.65 10.25
C VAL A 68 7.20 6.94 10.11
N THR A 69 6.91 7.34 8.89
CA THR A 69 6.18 8.59 8.56
C THR A 69 4.70 8.34 8.23
N GLY A 70 4.36 7.09 7.95
CA GLY A 70 3.02 6.63 7.59
C GLY A 70 3.05 5.12 7.30
N ILE A 71 1.89 4.58 6.94
CA ILE A 71 1.75 3.18 6.53
C ILE A 71 0.98 3.10 5.22
N GLY A 72 1.29 2.08 4.44
CA GLY A 72 0.51 1.64 3.28
C GLY A 72 -0.12 0.29 3.55
N ALA A 73 -1.26 0.00 2.94
CA ALA A 73 -1.88 -1.31 3.01
C ALA A 73 -2.60 -1.65 1.71
N THR A 74 -2.81 -2.93 1.48
CA THR A 74 -3.71 -3.43 0.47
C THR A 74 -4.93 -4.04 1.15
N VAL A 75 -6.12 -3.72 0.63
CA VAL A 75 -7.39 -4.11 1.24
C VAL A 75 -8.31 -4.70 0.18
N CYS A 76 -9.17 -5.62 0.57
CA CYS A 76 -10.23 -6.13 -0.28
C CYS A 76 -11.30 -5.05 -0.47
N THR A 77 -11.45 -4.55 -1.69
CA THR A 77 -12.44 -3.50 -2.00
C THR A 77 -13.89 -3.95 -1.76
N ARG A 78 -14.18 -5.25 -1.90
CA ARG A 78 -15.54 -5.80 -1.75
C ARG A 78 -15.97 -5.94 -0.29
N HIS A 79 -15.10 -6.49 0.54
CA HIS A 79 -15.41 -6.77 1.96
C HIS A 79 -14.95 -5.65 2.90
N GLY A 80 -14.04 -4.78 2.44
CA GLY A 80 -13.42 -3.76 3.28
C GLY A 80 -12.53 -4.34 4.36
N CYS A 81 -11.92 -5.50 4.10
CA CYS A 81 -10.97 -6.15 4.99
C CYS A 81 -9.53 -5.84 4.56
N PHE A 82 -8.64 -5.64 5.52
CA PHE A 82 -7.20 -5.62 5.27
C PHE A 82 -6.73 -7.01 4.87
N ILE A 83 -5.84 -7.07 3.87
CA ILE A 83 -5.23 -8.34 3.46
C ILE A 83 -4.05 -8.62 4.40
N PRO A 84 -3.96 -9.81 5.01
CA PRO A 84 -2.82 -10.17 5.86
C PRO A 84 -1.47 -10.04 5.15
N HIS A 85 -0.41 -9.79 5.93
CA HIS A 85 0.96 -9.58 5.47
C HIS A 85 1.15 -8.50 4.39
N SER A 86 0.22 -7.54 4.26
CA SER A 86 0.27 -6.53 3.19
C SER A 86 0.49 -5.11 3.69
N ILE A 87 0.66 -4.91 5.00
CA ILE A 87 0.79 -3.56 5.57
C ILE A 87 2.25 -3.21 5.75
N VAL A 88 2.64 -2.06 5.20
CA VAL A 88 4.04 -1.65 5.02
C VAL A 88 4.31 -0.30 5.67
N ASP A 89 5.52 -0.13 6.20
CA ASP A 89 5.98 1.14 6.76
C ASP A 89 6.53 2.05 5.67
N PHE A 90 6.21 3.35 5.78
CA PHE A 90 6.79 4.39 4.97
C PHE A 90 7.96 5.06 5.69
N GLN A 91 9.17 4.90 5.16
CA GLN A 91 10.37 5.53 5.70
C GLN A 91 10.36 7.04 5.48
N LYS A 92 9.84 7.50 4.34
CA LYS A 92 9.78 8.92 3.98
C LYS A 92 8.61 9.23 3.03
N GLY A 93 7.40 9.07 3.55
CA GLY A 93 6.18 9.11 2.78
C GLY A 93 6.07 7.92 1.84
N GLU A 94 5.05 7.94 0.99
CA GLU A 94 4.71 6.84 0.11
C GLU A 94 5.61 6.85 -1.13
N TRP A 95 6.37 5.76 -1.32
CA TRP A 95 7.09 5.47 -2.56
C TRP A 95 6.55 4.20 -3.21
N PHE A 96 6.75 4.07 -4.53
CA PHE A 96 6.28 2.89 -5.26
C PHE A 96 6.89 1.60 -4.72
N MET A 97 8.14 1.60 -4.25
CA MET A 97 8.73 0.39 -3.65
C MET A 97 7.95 -0.12 -2.42
N ASN A 98 7.35 0.79 -1.63
CA ASN A 98 6.55 0.40 -0.47
C ASN A 98 5.23 -0.22 -0.95
N ILE A 99 4.55 0.46 -1.87
CA ILE A 99 3.27 0.02 -2.43
C ILE A 99 3.40 -1.29 -3.22
N ASP A 100 4.47 -1.45 -3.99
CA ASP A 100 4.74 -2.68 -4.74
C ASP A 100 4.84 -3.88 -3.81
N TYR A 101 5.54 -3.74 -2.68
CA TYR A 101 5.69 -4.80 -1.69
C TYR A 101 4.33 -5.15 -1.08
N SER A 102 3.57 -4.14 -0.65
CA SER A 102 2.20 -4.32 -0.12
C SER A 102 1.31 -5.09 -1.11
N ILE A 103 1.31 -4.67 -2.38
CA ILE A 103 0.50 -5.29 -3.44
C ILE A 103 0.98 -6.71 -3.73
N CYS A 104 2.29 -6.95 -3.88
CA CYS A 104 2.81 -8.28 -4.15
C CYS A 104 2.45 -9.26 -3.03
N GLN A 105 2.61 -8.86 -1.77
CA GLN A 105 2.21 -9.69 -0.64
C GLN A 105 0.70 -10.00 -0.68
N ALA A 106 -0.13 -9.00 -0.93
CA ALA A 106 -1.56 -9.19 -1.04
C ALA A 106 -1.98 -10.09 -2.21
N LEU A 107 -1.33 -9.96 -3.36
CA LEU A 107 -1.60 -10.79 -4.53
C LEU A 107 -1.20 -12.25 -4.32
N ASN A 108 -0.20 -12.54 -3.49
CA ASN A 108 0.19 -13.91 -3.15
C ASN A 108 -0.60 -14.48 -1.96
N HIS A 109 -1.35 -13.65 -1.23
CA HIS A 109 -2.10 -14.09 -0.06
C HIS A 109 -3.40 -14.79 -0.47
N GLN A 110 -3.44 -16.12 -0.31
CA GLN A 110 -4.63 -16.96 -0.55
C GLN A 110 -5.29 -16.75 -1.93
N SER A 111 -4.49 -16.52 -2.96
CA SER A 111 -4.97 -16.19 -4.32
C SER A 111 -5.01 -17.38 -5.28
N GLN A 112 -4.85 -18.61 -4.78
CA GLN A 112 -4.90 -19.81 -5.61
C GLN A 112 -6.23 -19.90 -6.37
N GLY A 113 -6.15 -20.02 -7.71
CA GLY A 113 -7.32 -20.07 -8.58
C GLY A 113 -7.88 -18.70 -9.01
N ILE A 114 -7.30 -17.59 -8.54
CA ILE A 114 -7.66 -16.24 -9.02
C ILE A 114 -6.80 -15.90 -10.24
N CYS A 115 -7.42 -15.85 -11.42
CA CYS A 115 -6.71 -15.57 -12.67
C CYS A 115 -6.65 -14.07 -13.03
N SER A 116 -7.49 -13.23 -12.43
CA SER A 116 -7.52 -11.79 -12.72
C SER A 116 -7.88 -10.99 -11.49
N THR A 117 -7.30 -9.81 -11.35
CA THR A 117 -7.52 -8.89 -10.22
C THR A 117 -7.58 -7.44 -10.70
N ILE A 118 -8.41 -6.64 -10.03
CA ILE A 118 -8.50 -5.20 -10.25
C ILE A 118 -7.85 -4.49 -9.06
N LEU A 119 -6.78 -3.74 -9.34
CA LEU A 119 -6.07 -2.94 -8.34
C LEU A 119 -6.47 -1.47 -8.48
N ALA A 120 -7.26 -0.98 -7.53
CA ALA A 120 -7.61 0.42 -7.45
C ALA A 120 -6.53 1.21 -6.69
N TYR A 121 -5.90 2.18 -7.35
CA TYR A 121 -4.89 3.04 -6.76
C TYR A 121 -4.96 4.45 -7.36
N ASP A 122 -4.82 5.48 -6.51
CA ASP A 122 -5.05 6.88 -6.92
C ASP A 122 -4.08 7.36 -7.99
N VAL A 123 -2.88 6.76 -8.07
CA VAL A 123 -1.90 7.03 -9.12
C VAL A 123 -1.62 5.79 -9.96
N ALA A 124 -2.61 4.91 -10.11
CA ALA A 124 -2.52 3.67 -10.90
C ALA A 124 -1.95 3.91 -12.31
N CYS A 125 -2.35 5.00 -12.98
CA CYS A 125 -1.88 5.34 -14.32
C CYS A 125 -0.35 5.53 -14.40
N GLN A 126 0.29 5.97 -13.30
CA GLN A 126 1.75 6.14 -13.22
C GLN A 126 2.42 4.86 -12.74
N TRP A 127 1.83 4.24 -11.72
CA TRP A 127 2.38 3.08 -11.05
C TRP A 127 2.48 1.87 -11.98
N GLN A 128 1.40 1.60 -12.75
CA GLN A 128 1.27 0.40 -13.59
C GLN A 128 2.37 0.31 -14.66
N THR A 129 2.81 1.44 -15.21
CA THR A 129 3.73 1.53 -16.35
C THR A 129 5.03 0.76 -16.11
N ASN A 130 5.53 0.79 -14.88
CA ASN A 130 6.79 0.14 -14.52
C ASN A 130 6.61 -0.95 -13.46
N PHE A 131 5.38 -1.29 -13.05
CA PHE A 131 5.15 -2.23 -11.95
C PHE A 131 5.79 -3.59 -12.24
N MET A 132 5.43 -4.23 -13.35
CA MET A 132 5.99 -5.53 -13.71
C MET A 132 7.51 -5.50 -13.97
N LYS A 133 8.06 -4.35 -14.35
CA LYS A 133 9.51 -4.18 -14.44
C LYS A 133 10.14 -4.22 -13.04
N ARG A 134 9.60 -3.44 -12.08
CA ARG A 134 10.08 -3.42 -10.70
C ARG A 134 9.94 -4.79 -10.02
N VAL A 135 8.88 -5.53 -10.32
CA VAL A 135 8.72 -6.92 -9.86
C VAL A 135 9.84 -7.81 -10.38
N ARG A 136 10.13 -7.77 -11.69
CA ARG A 136 11.21 -8.59 -12.29
C ARG A 136 12.62 -8.21 -11.83
N ASP A 137 12.84 -6.93 -11.55
CA ASP A 137 14.14 -6.40 -11.15
C ASP A 137 14.42 -6.61 -9.64
N SER A 138 13.45 -7.10 -8.86
CA SER A 138 13.56 -7.32 -7.41
C SER A 138 13.53 -8.81 -7.07
N ASN A 139 14.40 -9.23 -6.15
CA ASN A 139 14.39 -10.59 -5.59
C ASN A 139 13.35 -10.78 -4.48
N HIS A 140 12.69 -9.70 -4.05
CA HIS A 140 11.74 -9.70 -2.93
C HIS A 140 10.29 -9.52 -3.39
N LEU A 141 10.06 -9.26 -4.68
CA LEU A 141 8.74 -9.06 -5.24
C LEU A 141 8.38 -10.23 -6.14
N GLN A 142 7.17 -10.74 -5.96
CA GLN A 142 6.60 -11.79 -6.82
C GLN A 142 5.13 -11.50 -7.03
N VAL A 143 4.62 -11.84 -8.20
CA VAL A 143 3.17 -11.92 -8.47
C VAL A 143 2.82 -13.35 -8.87
N PRO A 144 1.59 -13.81 -8.59
CA PRO A 144 1.16 -15.14 -9.04
C PRO A 144 1.29 -15.29 -10.55
N GLU A 145 1.80 -16.44 -10.98
CA GLU A 145 2.00 -16.72 -12.40
C GLU A 145 0.67 -16.74 -13.16
N GLY A 146 0.64 -16.08 -14.32
CA GLY A 146 -0.55 -16.03 -15.18
C GLY A 146 -1.69 -15.14 -14.67
N MET A 147 -1.53 -14.45 -13.54
CA MET A 147 -2.53 -13.50 -13.04
C MET A 147 -2.55 -12.23 -13.89
N ASP A 148 -3.72 -11.89 -14.41
CA ASP A 148 -3.97 -10.62 -15.09
C ASP A 148 -4.23 -9.51 -14.06
N ILE A 149 -3.49 -8.41 -14.15
CA ILE A 149 -3.53 -7.30 -13.20
C ILE A 149 -4.05 -6.07 -13.92
N ILE A 150 -5.29 -5.70 -13.61
CA ILE A 150 -5.98 -4.56 -14.20
C ILE A 150 -5.88 -3.38 -13.23
N ALA A 151 -5.15 -2.33 -13.60
CA ALA A 151 -5.02 -1.16 -12.75
C ALA A 151 -6.17 -0.17 -12.97
N ALA A 152 -6.76 0.30 -11.88
CA ALA A 152 -7.89 1.23 -11.86
C ALA A 152 -7.59 2.45 -11.00
N VAL A 153 -8.27 3.55 -11.30
CA VAL A 153 -8.24 4.76 -10.47
C VAL A 153 -9.58 4.88 -9.75
N GLY A 154 -9.53 5.18 -8.44
CA GLY A 154 -10.74 5.39 -7.65
C GLY A 154 -11.59 6.54 -8.22
N LYS A 155 -12.93 6.38 -8.19
CA LYS A 155 -13.89 7.27 -8.88
C LYS A 155 -13.68 8.75 -8.55
N PHE A 156 -13.35 9.05 -7.30
CA PHE A 156 -13.15 10.43 -6.83
C PHE A 156 -11.92 11.12 -7.45
N HIS A 157 -10.84 10.38 -7.74
CA HIS A 157 -9.63 10.97 -8.33
C HIS A 157 -9.64 10.96 -9.84
N LEU A 158 -10.50 10.16 -10.46
CA LEU A 158 -10.51 9.98 -11.91
C LEU A 158 -10.59 11.30 -12.70
N SER A 159 -11.30 12.31 -12.18
CA SER A 159 -11.39 13.65 -12.77
C SER A 159 -10.07 14.46 -12.71
N ALA A 160 -9.15 14.11 -11.82
CA ALA A 160 -7.82 14.72 -11.74
C ALA A 160 -6.84 14.11 -12.77
N HIS A 161 -7.18 12.97 -13.36
CA HIS A 161 -6.41 12.38 -14.45
C HIS A 161 -6.83 12.96 -15.79
N LYS A 162 -5.98 12.75 -16.79
CA LYS A 162 -6.29 13.12 -18.15
C LYS A 162 -7.52 12.38 -18.69
N PRO A 163 -8.35 13.04 -19.51
CA PRO A 163 -9.54 12.43 -20.10
C PRO A 163 -9.26 11.14 -20.90
N GLU A 164 -8.09 11.02 -21.53
CA GLU A 164 -7.77 9.83 -22.33
C GLU A 164 -7.65 8.54 -21.49
N HIS A 165 -7.28 8.65 -20.21
CA HIS A 165 -7.21 7.52 -19.28
C HIS A 165 -8.55 7.14 -18.67
N TYR A 166 -9.56 8.00 -18.80
CA TYR A 166 -10.87 7.81 -18.18
C TYR A 166 -11.52 6.47 -18.55
N PRO A 167 -11.68 6.10 -19.84
CA PRO A 167 -12.31 4.83 -20.20
C PRO A 167 -11.48 3.61 -19.76
N GLN A 168 -10.16 3.73 -19.69
CA GLN A 168 -9.24 2.62 -19.40
C GLN A 168 -9.08 2.33 -17.91
N SER A 169 -9.21 3.34 -17.06
CA SER A 169 -8.93 3.23 -15.62
C SER A 169 -10.17 3.43 -14.74
N SER A 170 -11.33 3.70 -15.34
CA SER A 170 -12.59 3.83 -14.60
C SER A 170 -13.12 2.46 -14.18
N LEU A 171 -13.38 2.32 -12.88
CA LEU A 171 -14.07 1.15 -12.33
C LEU A 171 -15.47 0.92 -12.93
N ASN A 172 -16.10 1.94 -13.54
CA ASN A 172 -17.41 1.78 -14.17
C ASN A 172 -17.38 0.96 -15.48
N PHE A 173 -16.21 0.84 -16.11
CA PHE A 173 -16.06 0.15 -17.39
C PHE A 173 -15.28 -1.17 -17.29
N MET A 174 -14.87 -1.55 -16.08
CA MET A 174 -14.11 -2.77 -15.83
C MET A 174 -15.04 -3.92 -15.46
N GLU A 175 -14.98 -5.00 -16.24
CA GLU A 175 -15.68 -6.23 -15.91
C GLU A 175 -15.22 -6.79 -14.56
N GLY A 176 -16.15 -7.23 -13.72
CA GLY A 176 -15.85 -7.71 -12.38
C GLY A 176 -15.69 -6.63 -11.29
N ALA A 177 -15.58 -5.34 -11.67
CA ALA A 177 -15.47 -4.24 -10.70
C ALA A 177 -16.76 -3.99 -9.90
N GLY A 178 -17.93 -4.38 -10.43
CA GLY A 178 -19.22 -4.08 -9.81
C GLY A 178 -19.42 -2.57 -9.54
N GLN A 179 -20.16 -2.24 -8.49
CA GLN A 179 -20.41 -0.85 -8.08
C GLN A 179 -19.44 -0.37 -7.00
N MET A 180 -18.15 -0.60 -7.21
CA MET A 180 -17.09 -0.15 -6.28
C MET A 180 -16.65 1.29 -6.59
N ASP A 181 -16.21 2.04 -5.57
CA ASP A 181 -15.69 3.41 -5.72
C ASP A 181 -14.15 3.50 -5.69
N GLY A 182 -13.48 2.40 -5.29
CA GLY A 182 -12.03 2.36 -5.11
C GLY A 182 -11.54 3.19 -3.92
N LYS A 183 -12.40 3.45 -2.92
CA LYS A 183 -12.12 4.35 -1.80
C LYS A 183 -12.26 3.73 -0.42
N ILE A 184 -12.59 2.44 -0.33
CA ILE A 184 -12.81 1.77 0.95
C ILE A 184 -11.66 1.96 1.94
N ILE A 185 -10.41 1.94 1.47
CA ILE A 185 -9.22 2.06 2.33
C ILE A 185 -9.20 3.37 3.11
N ASN A 186 -9.72 4.46 2.52
CA ASN A 186 -9.80 5.76 3.20
C ASN A 186 -10.79 5.75 4.37
N THR A 187 -11.84 4.95 4.26
CA THR A 187 -12.79 4.76 5.37
C THR A 187 -12.17 3.93 6.49
N LEU A 188 -11.30 2.97 6.16
CA LEU A 188 -10.59 2.12 7.11
C LEU A 188 -9.46 2.86 7.83
N TRP A 189 -8.91 3.91 7.22
CA TRP A 189 -7.95 4.78 7.89
C TRP A 189 -8.54 5.61 9.02
N ALA A 190 -9.84 5.94 8.98
CA ALA A 190 -10.44 6.84 9.97
C ALA A 190 -10.35 6.31 11.42
N PRO A 191 -10.65 5.02 11.72
CA PRO A 191 -10.38 4.43 13.03
C PRO A 191 -8.89 4.34 13.37
N LEU A 192 -8.05 3.90 12.43
CA LEU A 192 -6.60 3.73 12.65
C LEU A 192 -5.87 5.07 12.89
N ASN A 193 -6.37 6.16 12.34
CA ASN A 193 -5.83 7.49 12.61
C ASN A 193 -6.06 7.95 14.06
N LYS A 194 -7.09 7.41 14.75
CA LYS A 194 -7.36 7.74 16.16
C LYS A 194 -6.33 7.12 17.12
N ILE A 195 -5.76 5.97 16.75
CA ILE A 195 -4.73 5.27 17.54
C ILE A 195 -3.31 5.77 17.20
N ALA A 196 -3.15 6.48 16.08
CA ALA A 196 -1.84 6.92 15.63
C ALA A 196 -1.08 7.76 16.69
N PRO A 197 -1.70 8.71 17.43
CA PRO A 197 -1.00 9.47 18.46
C PRO A 197 -0.49 8.62 19.62
N SER A 198 -1.25 7.61 20.08
CA SER A 198 -0.82 6.73 21.18
C SER A 198 0.33 5.82 20.77
N ALA A 199 0.45 5.52 19.47
CA ALA A 199 1.53 4.70 18.94
C ALA A 199 2.85 5.45 18.73
N GLN A 200 2.87 6.79 18.72
CA GLN A 200 4.04 7.57 18.23
C GLN A 200 5.36 7.29 18.97
N GLU A 201 5.29 7.05 20.28
CA GLU A 201 6.45 6.88 21.15
C GLU A 201 6.69 5.41 21.54
N MET A 202 5.96 4.46 20.93
CA MET A 202 6.14 3.03 21.19
C MET A 202 7.45 2.51 20.58
N SER A 203 7.96 1.42 21.15
CA SER A 203 9.04 0.65 20.53
C SER A 203 8.55 0.02 19.22
N ALA A 204 9.46 -0.48 18.39
CA ALA A 204 9.07 -0.92 17.05
C ALA A 204 8.20 -2.17 17.06
N ALA A 205 8.53 -3.13 17.92
CA ALA A 205 7.74 -4.36 18.06
C ALA A 205 6.32 -4.04 18.55
N HIS A 206 6.22 -3.31 19.68
CA HIS A 206 4.93 -2.95 20.26
C HIS A 206 4.09 -2.07 19.30
N TRP A 207 4.73 -1.19 18.53
CA TRP A 207 4.04 -0.40 17.51
C TRP A 207 3.39 -1.25 16.42
N GLN A 208 4.06 -2.32 15.96
CA GLN A 208 3.50 -3.24 14.97
C GLN A 208 2.35 -4.05 15.57
N GLU A 209 2.56 -4.63 16.75
CA GLU A 209 1.56 -5.47 17.43
C GLU A 209 0.28 -4.71 17.77
N LEU A 210 0.39 -3.46 18.23
CA LEU A 210 -0.77 -2.60 18.45
C LEU A 210 -1.60 -2.42 17.17
N ARG A 211 -0.93 -2.24 16.02
CA ARG A 211 -1.63 -2.07 14.75
C ARG A 211 -2.27 -3.37 14.30
N ASP A 212 -1.55 -4.48 14.40
CA ASP A 212 -2.08 -5.79 14.06
C ASP A 212 -3.35 -6.09 14.88
N ASP A 213 -3.37 -5.78 16.17
CA ASP A 213 -4.55 -5.94 17.04
C ASP A 213 -5.76 -5.10 16.57
N HIS A 214 -5.55 -3.81 16.33
CA HIS A 214 -6.63 -2.93 15.86
C HIS A 214 -7.15 -3.29 14.46
N ILE A 215 -6.27 -3.81 13.60
CA ILE A 215 -6.63 -4.24 12.25
C ILE A 215 -7.34 -5.58 12.28
N LEU A 216 -6.92 -6.48 13.17
CA LEU A 216 -7.63 -7.72 13.46
C LEU A 216 -9.06 -7.44 13.94
N ASP A 217 -9.23 -6.53 14.90
CA ASP A 217 -10.56 -6.10 15.37
C ASP A 217 -11.39 -5.48 14.22
N SER A 218 -10.77 -4.66 13.37
CA SER A 218 -11.45 -4.09 12.20
C SER A 218 -11.96 -5.18 11.26
N ASN A 219 -11.12 -6.16 10.91
CA ASN A 219 -11.49 -7.28 10.06
C ASN A 219 -12.52 -8.21 10.73
N TRP A 220 -12.36 -8.49 12.03
CA TRP A 220 -13.30 -9.31 12.78
C TRP A 220 -14.70 -8.68 12.78
N LYS A 221 -14.80 -7.36 12.98
CA LYS A 221 -16.07 -6.63 12.84
C LYS A 221 -16.63 -6.76 11.43
N LYS A 222 -15.80 -6.57 10.40
CA LYS A 222 -16.25 -6.75 9.00
C LYS A 222 -16.81 -8.15 8.73
N LEU A 223 -16.19 -9.20 9.29
CA LEU A 223 -16.65 -10.58 9.09
C LEU A 223 -17.91 -10.93 9.88
N ASN A 224 -18.09 -10.38 11.09
CA ASN A 224 -19.16 -10.78 12.00
C ASN A 224 -20.37 -9.82 12.01
N THR A 225 -20.19 -8.57 11.59
CA THR A 225 -21.28 -7.57 11.60
C THR A 225 -21.80 -7.23 10.21
N ILE A 226 -21.16 -7.73 9.14
CA ILE A 226 -21.69 -7.64 7.78
C ILE A 226 -22.44 -8.93 7.49
N GLY A 227 -23.75 -8.90 7.76
CA GLY A 227 -24.76 -9.67 7.06
C GLY A 227 -25.50 -8.75 6.11
#